data_AF-A0A2D6X2G2-F1
#
_entry.id   AF-A0A2D6X2G2-F1
#
_cell.length_a   1.000
_cell.length_b   1.000
_cell.length_c   1.000
_cell.angle_alpha   90.00
_cell.angle_beta   90.00
_cell.angle_gamma   90.00
#
_symmetry.space_group_name_H-M   'P 1'
#
loop_
_entity.id
_entity.type
_entity.pdbx_description
1 polymer ?
#
loop_
_entity_poly.entity_id
_entity_poly.type
_entity_poly.pdbx_seq_one_letter_code
_entity_poly.pdbx_strand_id
1 'polypeptide(L)' 'MNETIEAYLAFLWQQFQYDWGWMSDPWMLYTLFPVCLYFVFFVCKWTVLLAPITVPIMVWRWPMPKQKNLSEQNNYINN' A
#
# COMPACT_ATOMS: atom_id res chain seq x y z
N MET A 1 7.90 1.32 24.49
CA MET A 1 8.37 1.52 23.10
C MET A 1 7.58 0.69 22.08
N ASN A 2 6.31 0.35 22.35
CA ASN A 2 5.46 -0.33 21.37
C ASN A 2 4.04 0.25 21.28
N GLU A 3 3.73 1.29 22.07
CA GLU A 3 2.40 1.91 22.17
C GLU A 3 1.93 2.47 20.82
N THR A 4 2.84 3.02 20.01
CA THR A 4 2.51 3.51 18.67
C THR A 4 2.11 2.39 17.71
N ILE A 5 2.81 1.25 17.79
CA ILE A 5 2.51 0.07 16.97
C ILE A 5 1.21 -0.58 17.44
N GLU A 6 0.99 -0.67 18.75
CA GLU A 6 -0.25 -1.18 19.34
C GLU A 6 -1.45 -0.29 19.01
N ALA A 7 -1.31 1.04 19.11
CA ALA A 7 -2.35 1.99 18.71
C ALA A 7 -2.65 1.90 17.21
N TYR A 8 -1.63 1.74 16.37
CA TYR A 8 -1.79 1.55 14.94
C TYR A 8 -2.47 0.21 14.59
N LEU A 9 -2.10 -0.89 15.26
CA LEU A 9 -2.77 -2.19 15.11
C LEU A 9 -4.22 -2.15 15.59
N ALA A 10 -4.50 -1.48 16.71
CA ALA A 10 -5.85 -1.30 17.21
C ALA A 10 -6.71 -0.49 16.22
N PHE A 11 -6.14 0.56 15.62
CA PHE A 11 -6.80 1.33 14.56
C PHE A 11 -7.07 0.49 13.30
N LEU A 12 -6.09 -0.27 12.83
CA LEU A 12 -6.25 -1.20 11.70
C LEU A 12 -7.35 -2.23 11.98
N TRP A 13 -7.38 -2.76 13.20
CA TRP A 13 -8.36 -3.74 13.63
C TRP A 13 -9.78 -3.15 13.69
N GLN A 14 -9.94 -1.95 14.24
CA GLN A 14 -11.23 -1.25 14.23
C GLN A 14 -11.72 -0.96 12.81
N GLN A 15 -10.83 -0.54 11.92
CA GLN A 15 -11.14 -0.34 10.50
C GLN A 15 -11.57 -1.63 9.81
N PHE A 16 -10.90 -2.75 10.11
CA PHE A 16 -11.26 -4.06 9.58
C PHE A 16 -12.64 -4.52 10.07
N GLN A 17 -12.94 -4.34 11.36
CA GLN A 17 -14.26 -4.67 11.91
C GLN A 17 -15.38 -3.82 11.27
N TYR A 18 -15.12 -2.55 11.01
CA TYR A 18 -16.06 -1.67 10.31
C TYR A 18 -16.33 -2.14 8.87
N ASP A 19 -15.27 -2.45 8.12
CA ASP A 19 -15.39 -2.93 6.75
C ASP A 19 -16.11 -4.31 6.69
N TRP A 20 -15.85 -5.19 7.67
CA TRP A 20 -16.53 -6.47 7.81
C TRP A 20 -18.02 -6.32 8.15
N GLY A 21 -18.37 -5.36 9.01
CA GLY A 21 -19.76 -5.03 9.33
C GLY A 21 -20.52 -4.58 8.09
N TRP A 22 -19.90 -3.72 7.28
CA TRP A 22 -20.49 -3.24 6.02
C TRP A 22 -20.62 -4.38 4.98
N MET A 23 -19.65 -5.30 4.91
CA MET A 23 -19.72 -6.50 4.05
C MET A 23 -20.74 -7.53 4.49
N SER A 24 -21.09 -7.55 5.78
CA SER A 24 -22.08 -8.47 6.34
C SER A 24 -23.52 -8.01 6.11
N ASP A 25 -23.71 -6.78 5.61
CA ASP A 25 -25.04 -6.29 5.31
C ASP A 25 -25.66 -7.01 4.10
N PRO A 26 -26.91 -7.49 4.20
CA PRO A 26 -27.55 -8.26 3.13
C PRO A 26 -27.63 -7.49 1.81
N TRP A 27 -27.89 -6.17 1.88
CA TRP A 27 -28.08 -5.33 0.70
C TRP A 27 -26.80 -5.18 -0.15
N MET A 28 -25.62 -5.30 0.47
CA MET A 28 -24.36 -5.30 -0.25
C MET A 28 -24.21 -6.60 -1.06
N LEU A 29 -24.52 -7.75 -0.45
CA LEU A 29 -24.40 -9.06 -1.11
C LEU A 29 -25.35 -9.25 -2.30
N TYR A 30 -26.54 -8.63 -2.25
CA TYR A 30 -27.52 -8.71 -3.33
C TYR A 30 -27.15 -7.90 -4.57
N THR A 31 -26.24 -6.93 -4.44
CA THR A 31 -25.99 -5.96 -5.48
C THR A 31 -24.53 -6.02 -5.91
N LEU A 32 -24.26 -6.59 -7.09
CA LEU A 32 -22.89 -6.78 -7.59
C LEU A 32 -22.12 -5.46 -7.75
N PHE A 33 -22.83 -4.38 -8.10
CA PHE A 33 -22.23 -3.06 -8.35
C PHE A 33 -21.57 -2.42 -7.10
N PRO A 34 -22.24 -2.27 -5.94
CA PRO A 34 -21.60 -1.77 -4.74
C PRO A 34 -20.48 -2.68 -4.24
N VAL A 35 -20.56 -4.00 -4.44
CA VAL A 35 -19.44 -4.91 -4.10
C VAL A 35 -18.20 -4.58 -4.92
N CYS A 36 -18.32 -4.43 -6.24
CA CYS A 36 -17.18 -4.11 -7.11
C CYS A 36 -16.59 -2.71 -6.80
N LEU A 37 -17.46 -1.72 -6.60
CA LEU A 37 -17.02 -0.35 -6.29
C LEU A 37 -16.35 -0.28 -4.92
N TYR A 38 -16.88 -1.02 -3.94
CA TYR A 38 -16.31 -1.15 -2.62
C TYR A 38 -15.00 -1.94 -2.64
N PHE A 39 -14.83 -2.96 -3.49
CA PHE A 39 -13.57 -3.68 -3.63
C PHE A 39 -12.42 -2.76 -4.09
N VAL A 40 -12.66 -1.91 -5.08
CA VAL A 40 -11.67 -0.91 -5.52
C VAL A 40 -11.35 0.07 -4.39
N PHE A 41 -12.38 0.55 -3.69
CA PHE A 41 -12.20 1.42 -2.54
C PHE A 41 -11.41 0.75 -1.41
N PHE A 42 -11.69 -0.52 -1.12
CA PHE A 42 -11.00 -1.33 -0.12
C PHE A 42 -9.51 -1.46 -0.46
N VAL A 43 -9.15 -1.82 -1.69
CA VAL A 43 -7.75 -1.93 -2.11
C VAL A 43 -7.02 -0.59 -1.99
N CYS A 44 -7.63 0.51 -2.45
CA CYS A 44 -7.04 1.85 -2.33
C CYS A 44 -6.83 2.26 -0.87
N LYS A 45 -7.87 2.09 -0.05
CA LYS A 45 -7.87 2.40 1.38
C LYS A 45 -6.79 1.61 2.11
N TRP A 46 -6.75 0.29 1.93
CA TRP A 46 -5.77 -0.57 2.59
C TRP A 46 -4.34 -0.34 2.11
N THR A 47 -4.13 0.08 0.87
CA THR A 47 -2.80 0.50 0.38
C THR A 47 -2.29 1.74 1.12
N VAL A 48 -3.16 2.72 1.39
CA VAL A 48 -2.82 3.94 2.15
C VAL A 48 -2.64 3.63 3.63
N LEU A 49 -3.52 2.83 4.22
CA LEU A 49 -3.39 2.45 5.63
C LEU A 49 -2.12 1.66 5.89
N LEU A 50 -1.75 0.74 5.00
CA LEU A 50 -0.52 -0.04 5.08
C LEU A 50 0.71 0.68 4.50
N ALA A 51 0.59 1.94 4.05
CA ALA A 51 1.70 2.76 3.53
C ALA A 51 3.01 2.65 4.34
N PRO A 52 3.03 2.75 5.69
CA PRO A 52 4.27 2.63 6.46
C PRO A 52 4.99 1.28 6.28
N ILE A 53 4.28 0.24 5.85
CA ILE A 53 4.81 -1.10 5.58
C ILE A 53 5.03 -1.32 4.08
N THR A 54 4.09 -0.90 3.23
CA THR A 54 4.13 -1.14 1.79
C THR A 54 5.15 -0.27 1.06
N VAL A 55 5.35 0.98 1.47
CA VAL A 55 6.35 1.88 0.88
C VAL A 55 7.77 1.31 0.97
N PRO A 56 8.28 0.86 2.13
CA PRO A 56 9.61 0.26 2.20
C PRO A 56 9.77 -0.96 1.29
N ILE A 57 8.73 -1.80 1.18
CA ILE A 57 8.75 -3.00 0.31
C ILE A 57 8.77 -2.60 -1.17
N MET A 58 7.99 -1.60 -1.57
CA MET A 58 7.95 -1.09 -2.95
C MET A 58 9.26 -0.40 -3.34
N VAL A 59 9.84 0.39 -2.43
CA VAL A 59 11.14 1.05 -2.63
C VAL A 59 12.26 0.02 -2.76
N TRP A 60 12.27 -1.03 -1.93
CA TRP A 60 13.26 -2.10 -2.03
C TRP A 60 13.19 -2.84 -3.37
N ARG A 61 11.97 -3.05 -3.88
CA ARG A 61 11.73 -3.78 -5.13
C ARG A 61 11.89 -2.89 -6.38
N TRP A 62 12.10 -1.59 -6.22
CA TRP A 62 12.35 -0.69 -7.35
C TRP A 62 13.74 -0.99 -7.94
N PRO A 63 13.84 -1.31 -9.24
CA PRO A 63 15.15 -1.44 -9.87
C PRO A 63 15.81 -0.07 -9.83
N MET A 64 16.77 0.10 -8.92
CA MET A 64 17.59 1.30 -8.91
C MET A 64 18.25 1.41 -10.30
N PRO A 65 18.13 2.54 -11.00
CA PRO A 65 18.86 2.72 -12.24
C PRO A 65 20.34 2.49 -11.94
N LYS A 66 20.97 1.58 -12.70
CA LYS A 66 22.41 1.31 -12.60
C LYS A 66 23.13 2.65 -12.67
N GLN A 67 23.71 3.07 -11.55
CA GLN A 67 24.52 4.27 -11.48
C GLN A 67 25.70 4.06 -12.44
N LYS A 68 25.71 4.80 -13.56
CA LYS A 68 26.81 4.70 -14.54
C LYS A 68 28.08 5.15 -13.83
N ASN A 69 29.09 4.29 -13.78
CA ASN A 69 30.35 4.61 -13.09
C ASN A 69 30.93 5.91 -13.69
N LEU A 70 31.31 6.86 -12.84
CA LEU A 70 31.91 8.15 -13.25
C LEU A 70 33.11 7.97 -14.22
N SER A 71 33.78 6.83 -14.18
CA SER A 71 34.89 6.47 -15.07
C SER A 71 34.49 6.26 -16.53
N GLU A 72 33.27 5.77 -16.81
CA GLU A 72 32.78 5.66 -18.19
C GLU A 72 32.45 7.04 -18.76
N GLN A 73 31.82 7.91 -17.96
CA GLN A 73 31.42 9.25 -18.39
C GLN A 73 32.62 10.13 -18.73
N ASN A 74 33.72 10.03 -17.98
CA ASN A 74 34.95 10.76 -18.27
C ASN A 74 35.65 10.29 -19.56
N ASN A 75 35.49 9.03 -19.98
CA ASN A 75 36.09 8.54 -21.23
C ASN A 75 35.35 9.04 -22.48
N TYR A 76 34.05 9.33 -22.40
CA TYR A 76 33.29 9.91 -23.53
C TYR A 76 33.56 11.41 -23.75
N ILE A 77 34.04 12.12 -22.73
CA ILE A 77 34.33 13.55 -22.83
C ILE A 77 35.75 13.80 -23.37
N ASN A 78 36.67 12.83 -23.20
CA ASN A 78 38.07 12.96 -23.57
C ASN A 78 38.46 12.28 -24.90
N ASN A 79 37.49 11.77 -25.66
CA ASN A 79 37.64 11.23 -27.03
C ASN A 79 36.89 12.13 -28.02
#